data_AF-A0A7V4TL57-F1
#
_entry.id   AF-A0A7V4TL57-F1
#
_cell.length_a   1.000
_cell.length_b   1.000
_cell.length_c   1.000
_cell.angle_alpha   90.00
_cell.angle_beta   90.00
_cell.angle_gamma   90.00
#
_symmetry.space_group_name_H-M   'P 1'
#
loop_
_entity.id
_entity.type
_entity.pdbx_description
1 polymer ?
#
loop_
_entity_poly.entity_id
_entity_poly.type
_entity_poly.pdbx_seq_one_letter_code
_entity_poly.pdbx_strand_id
1 'polypeptide(L)'
;MLPAFYDDIKKSRLKQGRIILTKEQSILYPGLLIKTFLEKNDIKVTGSVVQGKFESKEGEKHSFLSPFKTKEVVQKLLKYSNNFIANHLLLTIGTKTYGAPATLGKGVKAIKLFSKQHLSLDQFTFVEGSGLSRSNLISPAQMLKVLLEFMPYHSLLSCRENDFFKTGTLSGVRTRAGYILGNDNRLYPYVIMVNQKNKGYESIQKDLLNRVSQAVFHK
;
A
#
# COMPACT_ATOMS: atom_id res chain seq x y z
N MET A 1 5.32 26.68 3.17
CA MET A 1 6.43 26.10 2.41
C MET A 1 7.63 26.03 3.35
N LEU A 2 8.44 24.97 3.30
CA LEU A 2 9.59 24.81 4.21
C LEU A 2 10.79 25.61 3.69
N PRO A 3 11.32 26.58 4.46
CA PRO A 3 12.41 27.43 3.97
C PRO A 3 13.66 26.67 3.55
N ALA A 4 13.94 25.55 4.22
CA ALA A 4 15.09 24.68 3.96
C ALA A 4 15.14 24.10 2.53
N PHE A 5 14.04 24.13 1.76
CA PHE A 5 13.96 23.55 0.41
C PHE A 5 13.69 24.60 -0.68
N TYR A 6 13.80 25.91 -0.38
CA TYR A 6 13.52 26.94 -1.39
C TYR A 6 14.44 26.85 -2.61
N ASP A 7 15.72 26.56 -2.42
CA ASP A 7 16.67 26.45 -3.52
C ASP A 7 16.39 25.22 -4.39
N ASP A 8 16.01 24.09 -3.78
CA ASP A 8 15.58 22.88 -4.52
C ASP A 8 14.34 23.17 -5.36
N ILE A 9 13.36 23.89 -4.79
CA ILE A 9 12.14 24.30 -5.49
C ILE A 9 12.49 25.21 -6.68
N LYS A 10 13.33 26.23 -6.47
CA LYS A 10 13.77 27.12 -7.55
C LYS A 10 14.52 26.37 -8.66
N LYS A 11 15.45 25.49 -8.29
CA LYS A 11 16.21 24.65 -9.23
C LYS A 11 15.31 23.71 -10.03
N SER A 12 14.23 23.21 -9.43
CA SER A 12 13.27 22.33 -10.12
C SER A 12 12.55 23.02 -11.29
N ARG A 13 12.46 24.36 -11.28
CA ARG A 13 11.68 25.18 -12.24
C ARG A 13 10.20 24.79 -12.34
N LEU A 14 9.69 23.99 -11.39
CA LEU A 14 8.29 23.61 -11.34
C LEU A 14 7.44 24.78 -10.86
N LYS A 15 6.40 25.13 -11.61
CA LYS A 15 5.39 26.12 -11.18
C LYS A 15 4.45 25.56 -10.11
N GLN A 16 4.21 24.25 -10.15
CA GLN A 16 3.40 23.49 -9.20
C GLN A 16 3.82 22.01 -9.23
N GLY A 17 3.51 21.26 -8.17
CA GLY A 17 3.74 19.81 -8.11
C GLY A 17 4.65 19.39 -6.98
N ARG A 18 5.40 18.30 -7.20
CA ARG A 18 6.27 17.67 -6.21
C ARG A 18 7.71 17.73 -6.68
N ILE A 19 8.62 18.03 -5.76
CA ILE A 19 10.05 17.84 -5.96
C ILE A 19 10.50 16.54 -5.29
N ILE A 20 11.54 15.92 -5.84
CA ILE A 20 12.18 14.75 -5.25
C ILE A 20 13.36 15.25 -4.43
N LEU A 21 13.36 14.91 -3.14
CA LEU A 21 14.47 15.22 -2.24
C LEU A 21 15.57 14.18 -2.38
N THR A 22 16.82 14.58 -2.14
CA THR A 22 17.93 13.62 -1.99
C THR A 22 17.70 12.71 -0.78
N LYS A 23 18.51 11.66 -0.66
CA LYS A 23 18.43 10.74 0.48
C LYS A 23 18.71 11.47 1.79
N GLU A 24 19.74 12.31 1.83
CA GLU A 24 20.14 13.09 2.99
C GLU A 24 19.03 14.09 3.38
N GLN A 25 18.48 14.80 2.40
CA GLN A 25 17.35 15.71 2.61
C GLN A 25 16.11 14.99 3.13
N SER A 26 15.80 13.81 2.59
CA SER A 26 14.64 13.00 2.99
C SER A 26 14.74 12.51 4.44
N ILE A 27 15.95 12.23 4.93
CA ILE A 27 16.19 11.81 6.32
C ILE A 27 15.92 12.97 7.29
N LEU A 28 16.33 14.19 6.94
CA LEU A 28 16.15 15.37 7.79
C LEU A 28 14.75 15.99 7.67
N TYR A 29 14.05 15.74 6.56
CA TYR A 29 12.75 16.34 6.24
C TYR A 29 11.73 16.30 7.39
N PRO A 30 11.49 15.15 8.08
CA PRO A 30 10.53 15.12 9.18
C PRO A 30 10.91 16.04 10.34
N GLY A 31 12.19 16.10 10.70
CA GLY A 31 12.69 16.97 11.76
C GLY A 31 12.58 18.45 11.41
N LEU A 32 12.90 18.81 10.15
CA LEU A 32 12.73 20.18 9.64
C LEU A 32 11.26 20.61 9.62
N LEU A 33 10.36 19.68 9.29
CA LEU A 33 8.92 19.92 9.31
C LEU A 33 8.41 20.18 10.74
N ILE A 34 8.82 19.34 11.70
CA ILE A 34 8.48 19.53 13.12
C ILE A 34 9.00 20.87 13.63
N LYS A 35 10.29 21.18 13.41
CA LYS A 35 10.89 22.46 13.79
C LYS A 35 10.06 23.64 13.27
N THR A 36 9.70 23.61 11.98
CA THR A 36 8.92 24.68 11.36
C THR A 36 7.53 24.84 11.98
N PHE A 37 6.87 23.74 12.37
CA PHE A 37 5.57 23.82 13.05
C PHE A 37 5.69 24.34 14.48
N LEU A 38 6.73 23.95 15.22
CA LEU A 38 7.00 24.47 16.56
C LEU A 38 7.21 25.99 16.51
N GLU A 39 8.10 26.46 15.64
CA GLU A 39 8.42 27.89 15.51
C GLU A 39 7.21 28.73 15.06
N LYS A 40 6.32 28.16 14.24
CA LYS A 40 5.05 28.81 13.84
C LYS A 40 4.02 28.93 14.96
N ASN A 41 4.16 28.15 16.02
CA ASN A 41 3.31 28.21 17.21
C ASN A 41 4.08 28.80 18.39
N ASP A 42 5.03 29.70 18.12
CA ASP A 42 5.83 30.44 19.09
C ASP A 42 6.69 29.58 20.04
N ILE A 43 6.92 28.31 19.68
CA ILE A 43 7.86 27.42 20.39
C ILE A 43 9.23 27.53 19.73
N LYS A 44 10.13 28.30 20.36
CA LYS A 44 11.49 28.55 19.86
C LYS A 44 12.35 27.29 19.92
N VAL A 45 12.92 26.89 18.78
CA VAL A 45 13.91 25.81 18.69
C VAL A 45 15.31 26.42 18.60
N THR A 46 16.11 26.28 19.66
CA THR A 46 17.46 26.89 19.76
C THR A 46 18.56 26.11 19.03
N GLY A 47 18.34 24.83 18.76
CA GLY A 47 19.29 23.95 18.07
C GLY A 47 19.06 23.77 16.56
N SER A 48 19.87 22.90 15.97
CA SER A 48 19.73 22.43 14.59
C SER A 48 19.06 21.05 14.53
N VAL A 49 18.44 20.75 13.40
CA VAL A 49 17.87 19.41 13.14
C VAL A 49 19.02 18.50 12.70
N VAL A 50 19.24 17.42 13.45
CA VAL A 50 20.28 16.43 13.18
C VAL A 50 19.69 15.02 13.16
N GLN A 51 20.37 14.11 12.48
CA GLN A 51 20.05 12.69 12.57
C GLN A 51 20.62 12.12 13.88
N GLY A 52 19.82 11.33 14.59
CA GLY A 52 20.26 10.69 15.83
C GLY A 52 19.29 9.61 16.29
N LYS A 53 19.66 8.92 17.37
CA LYS A 53 18.80 7.99 18.08
C LYS A 53 18.45 8.62 19.42
N PHE A 54 17.17 8.72 19.73
CA PHE A 54 16.73 9.22 21.03
C PHE A 54 17.06 8.20 22.13
N GLU A 55 17.82 8.63 23.14
CA GLU A 55 18.09 7.86 24.35
C GLU A 55 17.28 8.40 25.52
N SER A 56 16.49 7.54 26.16
CA SER A 56 15.48 7.96 27.14
C SER A 56 16.03 8.57 28.43
N LYS A 57 17.35 8.54 28.64
CA LYS A 57 17.98 9.08 29.84
C LYS A 57 18.08 10.62 29.82
N GLU A 58 17.92 11.24 28.66
CA GLU A 58 18.24 12.66 28.45
C GLU A 58 17.03 13.55 28.08
N GLY A 59 15.80 13.04 28.13
CA GLY A 59 14.64 13.88 27.83
C GLY A 59 13.28 13.21 27.89
N GLU A 60 12.23 14.02 27.73
CA GLU A 60 10.84 13.58 27.66
C GLU A 60 10.49 13.11 26.25
N LYS A 61 9.93 11.89 26.14
CA LYS A 61 9.49 11.32 24.88
C LYS A 61 8.00 11.58 24.67
N HIS A 62 7.67 12.55 23.81
CA HIS A 62 6.30 12.67 23.30
C HIS A 62 6.09 11.73 22.11
N SER A 63 5.08 10.87 22.22
CA SER A 63 4.69 9.95 21.15
C SER A 63 3.30 10.29 20.67
N PHE A 64 3.13 10.49 19.37
CA PHE A 64 1.82 10.61 18.75
C PHE A 64 1.43 9.27 18.12
N LEU A 65 0.29 8.73 18.54
CA LEU A 65 -0.29 7.55 17.92
C LEU A 65 -1.33 7.97 16.89
N SER A 66 -1.29 7.31 15.73
CA SER A 66 -2.31 7.52 14.70
C SER A 66 -3.70 7.23 15.27
N PRO A 67 -4.69 8.11 15.05
CA PRO A 67 -6.07 7.86 15.47
C PRO A 67 -6.74 6.76 14.63
N PHE A 68 -6.19 6.44 13.45
CA PHE A 68 -6.73 5.40 12.58
C PHE A 68 -6.42 4.00 13.09
N LYS A 69 -7.44 3.15 13.14
CA LYS A 69 -7.32 1.71 13.37
C LYS A 69 -6.71 1.02 12.15
N THR A 70 -6.14 -0.16 12.34
CA THR A 70 -5.53 -0.97 11.25
C THR A 70 -6.48 -1.15 10.07
N LYS A 71 -7.77 -1.41 10.32
CA LYS A 71 -8.79 -1.55 9.26
C LYS A 71 -8.92 -0.29 8.40
N GLU A 72 -8.88 0.90 9.01
CA GLU A 72 -8.97 2.19 8.30
C GLU A 72 -7.69 2.50 7.51
N VAL A 73 -6.52 2.14 8.07
CA VAL A 73 -5.24 2.25 7.36
C VAL A 73 -5.23 1.34 6.12
N VAL A 74 -5.69 0.09 6.25
CA VAL A 74 -5.83 -0.84 5.13
C VAL A 74 -6.85 -0.35 4.10
N GLN A 75 -7.99 0.19 4.54
CA GLN A 75 -9.00 0.77 3.64
C GLN A 75 -8.41 1.93 2.83
N LYS A 76 -7.69 2.85 3.48
CA LYS A 76 -7.01 3.97 2.81
C LYS A 76 -5.93 3.48 1.84
N LEU A 77 -5.16 2.44 2.21
CA LEU A 77 -4.21 1.79 1.32
C LEU A 77 -4.91 1.29 0.04
N LEU A 78 -5.98 0.52 0.20
CA LEU A 78 -6.67 -0.11 -0.93
C LEU A 78 -7.36 0.94 -1.82
N LYS A 79 -8.03 1.93 -1.22
CA LYS A 79 -8.72 3.02 -1.94
C LYS A 79 -7.78 3.91 -2.73
N TYR A 80 -6.66 4.32 -2.14
CA TYR A 80 -5.73 5.28 -2.76
C TYR A 80 -4.50 4.62 -3.40
N SER A 81 -4.42 3.29 -3.37
CA SER A 81 -3.26 2.52 -3.87
C SER A 81 -1.92 3.06 -3.34
N ASN A 82 -1.86 3.32 -2.03
CA ASN A 82 -0.74 4.05 -1.44
C ASN A 82 0.46 3.14 -1.16
N ASN A 83 1.47 3.21 -2.02
CA ASN A 83 2.70 2.41 -1.93
C ASN A 83 3.47 2.60 -0.62
N PHE A 84 3.44 3.82 -0.05
CA PHE A 84 4.09 4.11 1.21
C PHE A 84 3.43 3.36 2.36
N ILE A 85 2.09 3.39 2.45
CA ILE A 85 1.35 2.62 3.46
C ILE A 85 1.62 1.12 3.29
N ALA A 86 1.64 0.61 2.05
CA ALA A 86 1.87 -0.80 1.77
C ALA A 86 3.21 -1.31 2.32
N ASN A 87 4.30 -0.58 2.02
CA ASN A 87 5.63 -0.95 2.50
C ASN A 87 5.80 -0.70 4.01
N HIS A 88 5.16 0.32 4.58
CA HIS A 88 5.15 0.53 6.03
C HIS A 88 4.41 -0.58 6.78
N LEU A 89 3.28 -1.08 6.27
CA LEU A 89 2.61 -2.24 6.83
C LEU A 89 3.51 -3.48 6.76
N LEU A 90 4.19 -3.70 5.63
CA LEU A 90 5.13 -4.81 5.47
C LEU A 90 6.28 -4.75 6.49
N LEU A 91 6.89 -3.58 6.68
CA LEU A 91 7.93 -3.35 7.68
C LEU A 91 7.42 -3.57 9.10
N THR A 92 6.19 -3.13 9.37
CA THR A 92 5.54 -3.29 10.68
C THR A 92 5.27 -4.76 10.98
N ILE A 93 4.74 -5.53 10.02
CA ILE A 93 4.54 -6.98 10.15
C ILE A 93 5.87 -7.67 10.43
N GLY A 94 6.91 -7.36 9.66
CA GLY A 94 8.25 -7.93 9.85
C GLY A 94 8.83 -7.63 11.24
N THR A 95 8.67 -6.39 11.71
CA THR A 95 9.15 -5.96 13.04
C THR A 95 8.35 -6.62 14.16
N LYS A 96 7.02 -6.74 14.01
CA LYS A 96 6.17 -7.38 15.01
C LYS A 96 6.44 -8.89 15.12
N THR A 97 6.83 -9.52 14.01
CA THR A 97 7.11 -10.96 13.93
C THR A 97 8.53 -11.32 14.36
N TYR A 98 9.53 -10.50 13.97
CA TYR A 98 10.96 -10.83 14.11
C TYR A 98 11.78 -9.76 14.87
N GLY A 99 11.13 -8.81 15.53
CA GLY A 99 11.78 -7.75 16.30
C GLY A 99 12.45 -6.66 15.45
N ALA A 100 12.98 -5.63 16.13
CA ALA A 100 13.73 -4.54 15.51
C ALA A 100 15.14 -4.99 15.03
N PRO A 101 15.82 -4.25 14.13
CA PRO A 101 15.28 -3.15 13.32
C PRO A 101 14.30 -3.66 12.25
N ALA A 102 13.48 -2.75 11.75
CA ALA A 102 12.55 -3.01 10.65
C ALA A 102 13.33 -3.22 9.34
N THR A 103 13.08 -4.33 8.65
CA THR A 103 13.69 -4.60 7.34
C THR A 103 12.66 -5.19 6.37
N LEU A 104 12.82 -4.94 5.08
CA LEU A 104 11.97 -5.54 4.04
C LEU A 104 12.05 -7.07 4.08
N GLY A 105 13.26 -7.62 4.28
CA GLY A 105 13.47 -9.07 4.36
C GLY A 105 12.66 -9.74 5.46
N LYS A 106 12.56 -9.13 6.65
CA LYS A 106 11.71 -9.62 7.74
C LYS A 106 10.23 -9.60 7.36
N GLY A 107 9.75 -8.54 6.71
CA GLY A 107 8.38 -8.45 6.23
C GLY A 107 8.07 -9.50 5.17
N VAL A 108 8.92 -9.64 4.15
CA VAL A 108 8.81 -10.66 3.11
C VAL A 108 8.79 -12.07 3.70
N LYS A 109 9.68 -12.36 4.67
CA LYS A 109 9.71 -13.64 5.37
C LYS A 109 8.39 -13.91 6.10
N ALA A 110 7.82 -12.92 6.77
CA ALA A 110 6.54 -13.05 7.47
C ALA A 110 5.39 -13.35 6.50
N ILE A 111 5.31 -12.63 5.37
CA ILE A 111 4.29 -12.88 4.34
C ILE A 111 4.45 -14.27 3.72
N LYS A 112 5.68 -14.69 3.40
CA LYS A 112 5.92 -16.05 2.86
C LYS A 112 5.49 -17.14 3.83
N LEU A 113 5.79 -16.98 5.12
CA LEU A 113 5.38 -17.93 6.15
C LEU A 113 3.85 -17.99 6.25
N PHE A 114 3.19 -16.82 6.33
CA PHE A 114 1.74 -16.72 6.37
C PHE A 114 1.09 -17.36 5.15
N SER A 115 1.56 -17.03 3.94
CA SER A 115 1.05 -17.59 2.69
C SER A 115 1.17 -19.12 2.63
N LYS A 116 2.28 -19.67 3.12
CA LYS A 116 2.46 -21.13 3.18
C LYS A 116 1.51 -21.77 4.19
N GLN A 117 1.44 -21.22 5.40
CA GLN A 117 0.70 -21.83 6.52
C GLN A 117 -0.82 -21.68 6.41
N HIS A 118 -1.29 -20.53 5.90
CA HIS A 118 -2.71 -20.20 5.91
C HIS A 118 -3.35 -20.26 4.54
N LEU A 119 -2.60 -19.97 3.47
CA LEU A 119 -3.15 -19.91 2.11
C LEU A 119 -2.80 -21.13 1.26
N SER A 120 -1.94 -22.03 1.77
CA SER A 120 -1.35 -23.13 1.01
C SER A 120 -0.80 -22.65 -0.36
N LEU A 121 -0.08 -21.53 -0.31
CA LEU A 121 0.54 -20.88 -1.46
C LEU A 121 2.05 -21.16 -1.46
N ASP A 122 2.48 -21.91 -2.46
CA ASP A 122 3.89 -22.12 -2.79
C ASP A 122 4.22 -21.50 -4.15
N GLN A 123 5.50 -21.38 -4.49
CA GLN A 123 5.99 -20.95 -5.82
C GLN A 123 5.46 -19.58 -6.27
N PHE A 124 5.53 -18.58 -5.39
CA PHE A 124 5.29 -17.17 -5.73
C PHE A 124 6.51 -16.32 -5.33
N THR A 125 6.69 -15.19 -5.98
CA THR A 125 7.74 -14.23 -5.62
C THR A 125 7.10 -12.97 -5.06
N PHE A 126 7.51 -12.60 -3.85
CA PHE A 126 7.09 -11.38 -3.17
C PHE A 126 8.32 -10.73 -2.58
N VAL A 127 8.66 -9.53 -3.06
CA VAL A 127 9.87 -8.80 -2.65
C VAL A 127 9.55 -7.49 -1.93
N GLU A 128 8.35 -6.94 -2.14
CA GLU A 128 7.86 -5.72 -1.49
C GLU A 128 6.33 -5.62 -1.57
N GLY A 129 5.72 -4.77 -0.73
CA GLY A 129 4.28 -4.78 -0.47
C GLY A 129 3.43 -3.92 -1.39
N SER A 130 4.02 -3.01 -2.16
CA SER A 130 3.29 -2.04 -2.99
C SER A 130 2.95 -2.54 -4.40
N GLY A 131 3.64 -3.57 -4.90
CA GLY A 131 3.46 -4.06 -6.27
C GLY A 131 4.23 -3.26 -7.32
N LEU A 132 5.18 -2.40 -6.92
CA LEU A 132 6.06 -1.67 -7.83
C LEU A 132 7.15 -2.55 -8.43
N SER A 133 7.61 -3.56 -7.69
CA SER A 133 8.66 -4.44 -8.19
C SER A 133 8.12 -5.38 -9.27
N ARG A 134 8.78 -5.39 -10.44
CA ARG A 134 8.52 -6.36 -11.51
C ARG A 134 8.91 -7.79 -11.11
N SER A 135 9.65 -7.97 -10.02
CA SER A 135 9.99 -9.28 -9.48
C SER A 135 8.86 -9.89 -8.66
N ASN A 136 7.80 -9.13 -8.31
CA ASN A 136 6.61 -9.71 -7.71
C ASN A 136 5.90 -10.59 -8.75
N LEU A 137 5.72 -11.87 -8.44
CA LEU A 137 5.13 -12.87 -9.31
C LEU A 137 4.11 -13.68 -8.52
N ILE A 138 2.85 -13.62 -8.97
CA ILE A 138 1.74 -14.41 -8.44
C ILE A 138 0.81 -14.72 -9.61
N SER A 139 0.32 -15.96 -9.69
CA SER A 139 -0.64 -16.39 -10.71
C SER A 139 -2.07 -15.96 -10.34
N PRO A 140 -2.99 -15.88 -11.32
CA PRO A 140 -4.40 -15.64 -11.04
C PRO A 140 -5.01 -16.65 -10.06
N ALA A 141 -4.66 -17.94 -10.18
CA ALA A 141 -5.13 -18.99 -9.28
C ALA A 141 -4.64 -18.80 -7.84
N GLN A 142 -3.39 -18.38 -7.65
CA GLN A 142 -2.86 -18.07 -6.32
C GLN A 142 -3.53 -16.82 -5.74
N MET A 143 -3.73 -15.77 -6.53
CA MET A 143 -4.44 -14.57 -6.11
C MET A 143 -5.90 -14.88 -5.75
N LEU A 144 -6.54 -15.83 -6.44
CA LEU A 144 -7.89 -16.27 -6.11
C LEU A 144 -7.96 -16.86 -4.69
N LYS A 145 -6.96 -17.65 -4.27
CA LYS A 145 -6.89 -18.14 -2.88
C LYS A 145 -6.79 -16.99 -1.87
N VAL A 146 -6.01 -15.95 -2.18
CA VAL A 146 -5.93 -14.74 -1.36
C VAL A 146 -7.30 -14.07 -1.24
N LEU A 147 -8.04 -13.95 -2.35
CA LEU A 147 -9.39 -13.39 -2.34
C LEU A 147 -10.37 -14.24 -1.54
N LEU A 148 -10.32 -15.57 -1.64
CA LEU A 148 -11.21 -16.42 -0.84
C LEU A 148 -11.06 -16.15 0.66
N GLU A 149 -9.83 -16.07 1.16
CA GLU A 149 -9.56 -15.72 2.56
C GLU A 149 -9.87 -14.25 2.90
N PHE A 150 -9.72 -13.35 1.93
CA PHE A 150 -10.02 -11.94 2.10
C PHE A 150 -11.51 -11.60 2.00
N MET A 151 -12.38 -12.55 1.64
CA MET A 151 -13.80 -12.31 1.34
C MET A 151 -14.56 -11.59 2.46
N PRO A 152 -14.38 -11.91 3.77
CA PRO A 152 -15.05 -11.17 4.86
C PRO A 152 -14.69 -9.68 4.92
N TYR A 153 -13.60 -9.27 4.26
CA TYR A 153 -13.08 -7.91 4.21
C TYR A 153 -13.31 -7.23 2.85
N HIS A 154 -14.13 -7.80 1.95
CA HIS A 154 -14.36 -7.27 0.59
C HIS A 154 -14.75 -5.78 0.56
N SER A 155 -15.48 -5.31 1.57
CA SER A 155 -15.92 -3.90 1.72
C SER A 155 -14.78 -2.90 1.93
N LEU A 156 -13.55 -3.37 2.17
CA LEU A 156 -12.36 -2.52 2.19
C LEU A 156 -11.85 -2.15 0.80
N LEU A 157 -12.26 -2.89 -0.24
CA LEU A 157 -11.93 -2.59 -1.63
C LEU A 157 -12.72 -1.39 -2.14
N SER A 158 -12.27 -0.83 -3.26
CA SER A 158 -13.07 0.16 -3.96
C SER A 158 -14.29 -0.52 -4.56
N CYS A 159 -15.45 0.12 -4.50
CA CYS A 159 -16.69 -0.41 -5.06
C CYS A 159 -17.20 0.53 -6.16
N ARG A 160 -17.63 -0.05 -7.29
CA ARG A 160 -18.40 0.61 -8.32
C ARG A 160 -19.57 -0.29 -8.67
N GLU A 161 -20.79 0.20 -8.44
CA GLU A 161 -22.02 -0.60 -8.60
C GLU A 161 -21.93 -1.90 -7.81
N ASN A 162 -21.86 -3.05 -8.47
CA ASN A 162 -21.73 -4.37 -7.86
C ASN A 162 -20.30 -4.93 -7.89
N ASP A 163 -19.31 -4.18 -8.37
CA ASP A 163 -17.92 -4.61 -8.50
C ASP A 163 -17.04 -4.03 -7.38
N PHE A 164 -16.54 -4.90 -6.50
CA PHE A 164 -15.55 -4.61 -5.46
C PHE A 164 -14.16 -4.99 -5.99
N PHE A 165 -13.21 -4.07 -6.05
CA PHE A 165 -11.94 -4.32 -6.72
C PHE A 165 -10.76 -3.53 -6.19
N LYS A 166 -9.58 -4.09 -6.47
CA LYS A 166 -8.31 -3.38 -6.50
C LYS A 166 -7.72 -3.44 -7.91
N THR A 167 -7.26 -2.31 -8.42
CA THR A 167 -6.51 -2.23 -9.69
C THR A 167 -5.00 -2.30 -9.45
N GLY A 168 -4.26 -2.76 -10.45
CA GLY A 168 -2.80 -2.64 -10.49
C GLY A 168 -2.34 -2.26 -11.90
N THR A 169 -1.50 -1.23 -11.98
CA THR A 169 -1.11 -0.60 -13.24
C THR A 169 0.39 -0.35 -13.24
N LEU A 170 1.11 -1.02 -14.14
CA LEU A 170 2.51 -0.71 -14.49
C LEU A 170 2.64 -0.55 -16.00
N SER A 171 3.80 -0.11 -16.48
CA SER A 171 4.07 -0.08 -17.92
C SER A 171 3.99 -1.51 -18.48
N GLY A 172 3.03 -1.73 -19.39
CA GLY A 172 2.75 -3.04 -20.02
C GLY A 172 1.93 -4.02 -19.18
N VAL A 173 1.46 -3.63 -18.00
CA VAL A 173 0.71 -4.52 -17.09
C VAL A 173 -0.59 -3.86 -16.63
N ARG A 174 -1.69 -4.59 -16.71
CA ARG A 174 -3.01 -4.21 -16.17
C ARG A 174 -3.58 -5.37 -15.39
N THR A 175 -3.99 -5.10 -14.16
CA THR A 175 -4.58 -6.09 -13.27
C THR A 175 -5.80 -5.55 -12.55
N ARG A 176 -6.73 -6.44 -12.23
CA ARG A 176 -7.89 -6.18 -11.37
C ARG A 176 -8.19 -7.45 -10.59
N ALA A 177 -8.40 -7.34 -9.29
CA ALA A 177 -8.74 -8.47 -8.43
C ALA A 177 -9.79 -8.03 -7.42
N GLY A 178 -10.77 -8.89 -7.16
CA GLY A 178 -11.85 -8.57 -6.24
C GLY A 178 -13.07 -9.47 -6.45
N TYR A 179 -14.27 -8.91 -6.30
CA TYR A 179 -15.53 -9.65 -6.30
C TYR A 179 -16.59 -8.89 -7.09
N ILE A 180 -17.41 -9.63 -7.82
CA ILE A 180 -18.66 -9.11 -8.37
C ILE A 180 -19.80 -9.64 -7.51
N LEU A 181 -20.65 -8.75 -7.00
CA LEU A 181 -21.89 -9.11 -6.31
C LEU A 181 -22.94 -9.49 -7.36
N GLY A 182 -23.34 -10.76 -7.35
CA GLY A 182 -24.38 -11.30 -8.21
C GLY A 182 -25.78 -10.94 -7.73
N ASN A 183 -26.77 -11.14 -8.62
CA ASN A 183 -28.19 -10.91 -8.32
C ASN A 183 -28.73 -11.89 -7.26
N ASP A 184 -28.03 -12.99 -7.04
CA ASP A 184 -28.28 -13.98 -5.98
C ASP A 184 -27.68 -13.58 -4.61
N ASN A 185 -27.17 -12.34 -4.49
CA ASN A 185 -26.46 -11.80 -3.34
C ASN A 185 -25.14 -12.53 -2.99
N ARG A 186 -24.55 -13.31 -3.92
CA ARG A 186 -23.25 -13.95 -3.71
C ARG A 186 -22.11 -13.10 -4.24
N LEU A 187 -20.96 -13.19 -3.58
CA LEU A 187 -19.71 -12.59 -4.05
C LEU A 187 -18.95 -13.58 -4.93
N TYR A 188 -18.78 -13.23 -6.21
CA TYR A 188 -18.03 -14.00 -7.18
C TYR A 188 -16.60 -13.47 -7.26
N PRO A 189 -15.59 -14.14 -6.68
CA PRO A 189 -14.22 -13.69 -6.75
C PRO A 189 -13.67 -13.82 -8.17
N TYR A 190 -12.92 -12.82 -8.62
CA TYR A 190 -12.32 -12.82 -9.95
C TYR A 190 -10.93 -12.17 -9.93
N VAL A 191 -10.12 -12.57 -10.90
CA VAL A 191 -8.78 -12.04 -11.11
C VAL A 191 -8.52 -11.85 -12.60
N ILE A 192 -8.16 -10.64 -12.99
CA ILE A 192 -7.71 -10.26 -14.33
C ILE A 192 -6.23 -9.88 -14.22
N MET A 193 -5.36 -10.54 -14.97
CA MET A 193 -3.96 -10.18 -15.10
C MET A 193 -3.53 -10.21 -16.56
N VAL A 194 -3.23 -9.03 -17.11
CA VAL A 194 -2.83 -8.86 -18.51
C VAL A 194 -1.45 -8.22 -18.54
N ASN A 195 -0.46 -8.97 -19.03
CA ASN A 195 0.94 -8.53 -19.19
C ASN A 195 1.22 -8.11 -20.63
N GLN A 196 0.28 -7.40 -21.26
CA GLN A 196 0.39 -6.90 -22.62
C GLN A 196 -0.20 -5.49 -22.71
N LYS A 197 0.38 -4.65 -23.57
CA LYS A 197 -0.09 -3.27 -23.76
C LYS A 197 -1.45 -3.26 -24.47
N ASN A 198 -2.46 -2.68 -23.81
CA ASN A 198 -3.76 -2.30 -24.40
C ASN A 198 -4.55 -3.42 -25.11
N LYS A 199 -4.53 -4.66 -24.60
CA LYS A 199 -5.34 -5.75 -25.17
C LYS A 199 -6.15 -6.48 -24.11
N GLY A 200 -7.44 -6.63 -24.36
CA GLY A 200 -8.32 -7.60 -23.67
C GLY A 200 -8.81 -7.23 -22.27
N TYR A 201 -8.16 -6.34 -21.52
CA TYR A 201 -8.55 -6.02 -20.14
C TYR A 201 -10.02 -5.61 -20.00
N GLU A 202 -10.46 -4.62 -20.78
CA GLU A 202 -11.83 -4.10 -20.75
C GLU A 202 -12.84 -5.15 -21.22
N SER A 203 -12.48 -5.93 -22.25
CA SER A 203 -13.33 -6.99 -22.80
C SER A 203 -13.53 -8.13 -21.79
N ILE A 204 -12.46 -8.56 -21.12
CA ILE A 204 -12.51 -9.60 -20.07
C ILE A 204 -13.36 -9.09 -18.90
N GLN A 205 -13.17 -7.84 -18.48
CA GLN A 205 -13.97 -7.28 -17.40
C GLN A 205 -15.46 -7.27 -17.73
N LYS A 206 -15.82 -6.82 -18.95
CA LYS A 206 -17.22 -6.80 -19.41
C LYS A 206 -17.82 -8.20 -19.49
N ASP A 207 -17.07 -9.17 -20.00
CA ASP A 207 -17.51 -10.57 -20.08
C ASP A 207 -17.79 -11.16 -18.68
N LEU A 208 -16.91 -10.90 -17.72
CA LEU A 208 -17.10 -11.36 -16.33
C LEU A 208 -18.35 -10.75 -15.69
N LEU A 209 -18.57 -9.44 -15.85
CA LEU A 209 -19.76 -8.77 -15.34
C LEU A 209 -21.05 -9.37 -15.93
N ASN A 210 -21.06 -9.65 -17.24
CA ASN A 210 -22.18 -10.29 -17.92
C ASN A 210 -22.43 -11.72 -17.43
N ARG A 211 -21.37 -12.51 -17.23
CA ARG A 211 -21.51 -13.89 -16.73
C ARG A 211 -22.10 -13.92 -15.32
N VAL A 212 -21.65 -13.02 -14.44
CA VAL A 212 -22.14 -12.97 -13.06
C VAL A 212 -23.57 -12.43 -12.99
N SER A 213 -23.96 -11.48 -13.85
CA SER A 213 -25.35 -11.00 -13.90
C SER A 213 -26.33 -12.07 -14.38
N GLN A 214 -25.86 -13.02 -15.20
CA GLN A 214 -26.61 -14.16 -15.71
C GLN A 214 -26.48 -15.43 -14.86
N ALA A 215 -25.70 -15.40 -13.78
CA ALA A 215 -25.55 -16.55 -12.89
C ALA A 215 -26.90 -16.80 -12.17
N VAL A 216 -27.69 -17.72 -12.72
CA VAL A 216 -28.93 -18.19 -12.11
C VAL A 216 -28.60 -19.34 -11.17
N PHE A 217 -29.08 -19.24 -9.93
CA PHE A 217 -28.91 -20.30 -8.95
C PHE A 217 -29.79 -21.50 -9.33
N HIS A 218 -29.18 -22.59 -9.79
CA HIS A 218 -29.82 -23.90 -9.77
C HIS A 218 -29.67 -24.46 -8.35
N LYS A 219 -30.81 -24.62 -7.67
CA LYS A 219 -30.93 -25.26 -6.34
C LYS A 219 -30.51 -26.71 -6.39
#